data_AF-A0A736MEY6-F1
#
_entry.id   AF-A0A736MEY6-F1
#
_cell.length_a   1.000
_cell.length_b   1.000
_cell.length_c   1.000
_cell.angle_alpha   90.00
_cell.angle_beta   90.00
_cell.angle_gamma   90.00
#
_symmetry.space_group_name_H-M   'P 1'
#
loop_
_entity.id
_entity.type
_entity.pdbx_description
1 polymer ?
#
loop_
_entity_poly.entity_id
_entity_poly.type
_entity_poly.pdbx_seq_one_letter_code
_entity_poly.pdbx_strand_id
1 'polypeptide(L)'
;MPVTLNFGNHHNYTLNESRLSHLLSADKEKATRIGSWDKLQDHFRSERKDHALEVLYSIIHGQGRVEPGEMEVNIEDMGKIYAFKNLQHLACPAHQDLFKIKMDASQTQFLFMVGDTVISQSRIQDILNLSDNVVVESMNNEERQLFLQICEIIGSNIAWHPELLQASVSTLRKEVTSNVQIKEAVYGLVRPAEAPDHQFVEWQSSLSDDEKSMLTCINAGSFDPITQFCKIGYQEVQGEVAFCMMHPCISYLLHTYSPFAEFKETNAGFLKELNQDYKDYHKNKVFIDAILEKIYLTHERSLHIGENECSRNILLA
;
A
#
# COMPACT_ATOMS: atom_id res chain seq x y z
N MET A 1 29.09 -14.96 10.64
CA MET A 1 29.66 -15.73 9.49
C MET A 1 29.61 -14.86 8.26
N PRO A 2 30.72 -14.67 7.50
CA PRO A 2 30.75 -13.74 6.38
C PRO A 2 29.97 -14.30 5.17
N VAL A 3 29.06 -13.49 4.62
CA VAL A 3 28.24 -13.86 3.46
C VAL A 3 29.04 -13.59 2.20
N THR A 4 29.18 -14.61 1.34
CA THR A 4 29.88 -14.52 0.05
C THR A 4 28.84 -14.30 -1.04
N LEU A 5 28.81 -13.10 -1.63
CA LEU A 5 27.94 -12.79 -2.76
C LEU A 5 28.73 -12.96 -4.07
N ASN A 6 28.15 -13.69 -5.02
CA ASN A 6 28.76 -14.02 -6.30
C ASN A 6 27.92 -13.42 -7.44
N PHE A 7 28.51 -12.50 -8.19
CA PHE A 7 27.80 -11.61 -9.11
C PHE A 7 28.17 -11.85 -10.58
N GLY A 8 28.47 -13.09 -10.97
CA GLY A 8 28.75 -13.46 -12.38
C GLY A 8 30.11 -12.98 -12.92
N ASN A 9 30.75 -12.06 -12.23
CA ASN A 9 32.17 -11.72 -12.37
C ASN A 9 32.92 -12.79 -11.57
N HIS A 10 34.05 -13.33 -12.03
CA HIS A 10 34.79 -14.43 -11.38
C HIS A 10 35.44 -14.06 -10.00
N HIS A 11 34.84 -13.14 -9.24
CA HIS A 11 35.29 -12.68 -7.94
C HIS A 11 34.20 -12.90 -6.89
N ASN A 12 34.56 -13.67 -5.85
CA ASN A 12 33.75 -13.89 -4.67
C ASN A 12 34.00 -12.76 -3.65
N TYR A 13 32.94 -12.13 -3.13
CA TYR A 13 33.09 -11.02 -2.17
C TYR A 13 32.42 -11.32 -0.81
N THR A 14 33.20 -11.20 0.25
CA THR A 14 32.76 -11.39 1.64
C THR A 14 32.39 -10.07 2.33
N LEU A 15 31.14 -9.95 2.78
CA LEU A 15 30.67 -8.90 3.70
C LEU A 15 31.00 -9.31 5.14
N ASN A 16 31.64 -8.43 5.94
CA ASN A 16 31.96 -8.71 7.34
C ASN A 16 31.12 -7.86 8.31
N GLU A 17 30.93 -8.32 9.54
CA GLU A 17 30.08 -7.72 10.59
C GLU A 17 30.48 -6.28 10.97
N SER A 18 31.79 -5.97 11.02
CA SER A 18 32.26 -4.63 11.36
C SER A 18 31.88 -3.56 10.33
N ARG A 19 31.55 -3.96 9.10
CA ARG A 19 31.17 -3.05 8.00
C ARG A 19 29.70 -2.67 8.03
N LEU A 20 28.83 -3.58 8.50
CA LEU A 20 27.40 -3.29 8.76
C LEU A 20 27.22 -2.38 9.97
N SER A 21 28.02 -2.56 11.03
CA SER A 21 27.93 -1.74 12.25
C SER A 21 28.30 -0.27 12.07
N HIS A 22 29.06 0.09 11.02
CA HIS A 22 29.47 1.48 10.76
C HIS A 22 28.55 2.23 9.78
N LEU A 23 27.85 1.53 8.88
CA LEU A 23 26.72 2.08 8.10
C LEU A 23 25.54 2.48 9.00
N LEU A 24 25.41 1.80 10.14
CA LEU A 24 24.44 2.09 11.19
C LEU A 24 24.90 3.20 12.17
N SER A 25 26.04 3.85 11.92
CA SER A 25 26.56 4.90 12.82
C SER A 25 25.99 6.28 12.47
N ALA A 26 25.58 7.04 13.49
CA ALA A 26 24.84 8.31 13.38
C ALA A 26 25.65 9.52 12.85
N ASP A 27 26.85 9.32 12.32
CA ASP A 27 27.79 10.41 11.97
C ASP A 27 27.88 10.61 10.45
N LYS A 28 27.16 11.63 9.94
CA LYS A 28 26.96 11.94 8.50
C LYS A 28 28.29 12.18 7.75
N GLU A 29 29.28 12.80 8.37
CA GLU A 29 30.60 13.08 7.75
C GLU A 29 31.51 11.84 7.70
N LYS A 30 31.34 10.90 8.63
CA LYS A 30 32.03 9.59 8.60
C LYS A 30 31.37 8.61 7.62
N ALA A 31 30.04 8.62 7.54
CA ALA A 31 29.28 7.75 6.64
C ALA A 31 29.52 8.08 5.15
N THR A 32 29.70 9.36 4.82
CA THR A 32 30.01 9.83 3.45
C THR A 32 31.47 9.58 3.02
N ARG A 33 32.40 9.34 3.95
CA ARG A 33 33.85 9.31 3.65
C ARG A 33 34.51 7.94 3.49
N ILE A 34 33.85 6.79 3.73
CA ILE A 34 34.59 5.50 3.74
C ILE A 34 33.85 4.36 3.03
N GLY A 35 34.46 3.89 1.92
CA GLY A 35 34.77 2.49 1.53
C GLY A 35 33.64 1.47 1.31
N SER A 36 32.46 1.66 1.87
CA SER A 36 31.28 0.81 1.68
C SER A 36 30.48 1.21 0.43
N TRP A 37 30.76 2.40 -0.10
CA TRP A 37 30.10 3.00 -1.27
C TRP A 37 30.73 2.62 -2.60
N ASP A 38 32.01 2.21 -2.64
CA ASP A 38 32.71 1.91 -3.91
C ASP A 38 31.95 0.89 -4.78
N LYS A 39 31.16 -0.01 -4.17
CA LYS A 39 30.40 -1.05 -4.88
C LYS A 39 28.97 -0.65 -5.26
N LEU A 40 28.31 0.21 -4.47
CA LEU A 40 26.97 0.72 -4.78
C LEU A 40 27.05 1.89 -5.78
N GLN A 41 28.08 2.71 -5.67
CA GLN A 41 28.37 3.84 -6.54
C GLN A 41 28.51 3.44 -8.01
N ASP A 42 29.03 2.24 -8.28
CA ASP A 42 29.17 1.70 -9.63
C ASP A 42 27.82 1.43 -10.32
N HIS A 43 26.72 1.33 -9.56
CA HIS A 43 25.39 1.11 -10.09
C HIS A 43 24.61 2.41 -10.41
N PHE A 44 25.14 3.58 -10.01
CA PHE A 44 24.52 4.89 -10.24
C PHE A 44 25.27 5.70 -11.31
N ARG A 45 24.53 6.47 -12.11
CA ARG A 45 25.15 7.40 -13.09
C ARG A 45 26.05 8.40 -12.39
N SER A 46 27.21 8.71 -12.97
CA SER A 46 28.23 9.59 -12.39
C SER A 46 27.68 10.94 -11.90
N GLU A 47 26.71 11.50 -12.61
CA GLU A 47 26.07 12.79 -12.32
C GLU A 47 25.00 12.77 -11.23
N ARG A 48 24.62 11.60 -10.68
CA ARG A 48 23.55 11.46 -9.67
C ARG A 48 24.00 10.80 -8.36
N LYS A 49 25.31 10.56 -8.20
CA LYS A 49 25.89 9.83 -7.06
C LYS A 49 25.66 10.54 -5.71
N ASP A 50 25.85 11.86 -5.67
CA ASP A 50 25.67 12.64 -4.44
C ASP A 50 24.19 12.70 -4.00
N HIS A 51 23.28 12.80 -4.97
CA HIS A 51 21.85 12.76 -4.69
C HIS A 51 21.38 11.36 -4.22
N ALA A 52 21.90 10.29 -4.82
CA ALA A 52 21.62 8.91 -4.38
C ALA A 52 22.10 8.65 -2.94
N LEU A 53 23.24 9.25 -2.55
CA LEU A 53 23.76 9.18 -1.18
C LEU A 53 22.84 9.87 -0.18
N GLU A 54 22.27 11.01 -0.53
CA GLU A 54 21.36 11.75 0.34
C GLU A 54 20.05 10.99 0.55
N VAL A 55 19.49 10.42 -0.51
CA VAL A 55 18.30 9.56 -0.44
C VAL A 55 18.59 8.31 0.40
N LEU A 56 19.71 7.63 0.17
CA LEU A 56 20.11 6.46 0.96
C LEU A 56 20.30 6.79 2.43
N TYR A 57 20.94 7.92 2.74
CA TYR A 57 21.11 8.38 4.12
C TYR A 57 19.75 8.59 4.80
N SER A 58 18.78 9.19 4.11
CA SER A 58 17.43 9.38 4.66
C SER A 58 16.67 8.06 4.89
N ILE A 59 16.89 7.03 4.07
CA ILE A 59 16.29 5.69 4.25
C ILE A 59 16.87 4.98 5.49
N ILE A 60 18.15 5.18 5.77
CA ILE A 60 18.87 4.49 6.86
C ILE A 60 18.69 5.22 8.20
N HIS A 61 18.71 6.56 8.19
CA HIS A 61 18.75 7.37 9.41
C HIS A 61 17.48 8.19 9.68
N GLY A 62 16.49 8.15 8.77
CA GLY A 62 15.27 8.96 8.86
C GLY A 62 15.52 10.44 8.55
N GLN A 63 14.43 11.17 8.27
CA GLN A 63 14.48 12.64 8.21
C GLN A 63 14.08 13.19 9.57
N GLY A 64 15.05 13.66 10.35
CA GLY A 64 14.77 14.35 11.60
C GLY A 64 14.32 15.79 11.34
N ARG A 65 13.05 16.10 11.65
CA ARG A 65 12.57 17.43 12.09
C ARG A 65 11.07 17.37 12.39
N VAL A 66 10.69 17.73 13.61
CA VAL A 66 9.36 18.25 13.95
C VAL A 66 9.58 19.73 14.28
N GLU A 67 8.94 20.63 13.56
CA GLU A 67 8.88 22.03 13.97
C GLU A 67 7.94 22.18 15.17
N PRO A 68 8.30 22.98 16.20
CA PRO A 68 7.45 23.13 17.37
C PRO A 68 6.13 23.84 17.04
N GLY A 69 5.02 23.12 17.16
CA GLY A 69 3.65 23.67 17.01
C GLY A 69 2.73 22.86 16.09
N GLU A 70 3.28 21.96 15.28
CA GLU A 70 2.49 21.02 14.45
C GLU A 70 2.24 19.70 15.19
N MET A 71 1.12 19.02 14.88
CA MET A 71 0.84 17.67 15.40
C MET A 71 1.93 16.70 15.00
N GLU A 72 2.35 15.83 15.91
CA GLU A 72 3.36 14.82 15.61
C GLU A 72 2.86 13.87 14.51
N VAL A 73 3.65 13.72 13.45
CA VAL A 73 3.34 12.90 12.28
C VAL A 73 4.25 11.68 12.26
N ASN A 74 3.68 10.48 12.15
CA ASN A 74 4.41 9.22 12.04
C ASN A 74 4.45 8.74 10.58
N ILE A 75 5.43 9.25 9.84
CA ILE A 75 5.59 9.03 8.38
C ILE A 75 6.94 8.45 7.98
N GLU A 76 7.82 8.14 8.94
CA GLU A 76 9.18 7.70 8.63
C GLU A 76 9.18 6.44 7.75
N ASP A 77 8.42 5.41 8.15
CA ASP A 77 8.37 4.13 7.44
C ASP A 77 7.59 4.20 6.12
N MET A 78 6.57 5.05 6.03
CA MET A 78 5.90 5.38 4.76
C MET A 78 6.88 6.07 3.80
N GLY A 79 7.65 7.03 4.32
CA GLY A 79 8.69 7.76 3.58
C GLY A 79 9.80 6.86 3.06
N LYS A 80 10.18 5.80 3.80
CA LYS A 80 11.16 4.80 3.34
C LYS A 80 10.73 4.10 2.05
N ILE A 81 9.43 3.82 1.86
CA ILE A 81 8.93 3.20 0.61
C ILE A 81 9.18 4.12 -0.58
N TYR A 82 8.71 5.37 -0.49
CA TYR A 82 8.89 6.36 -1.54
C TYR A 82 10.38 6.65 -1.80
N ALA A 83 11.17 6.85 -0.74
CA ALA A 83 12.60 7.11 -0.86
C ALA A 83 13.34 5.93 -1.52
N PHE A 84 13.00 4.69 -1.17
CA PHE A 84 13.60 3.50 -1.79
C PHE A 84 13.24 3.38 -3.27
N LYS A 85 11.99 3.72 -3.63
CA LYS A 85 11.56 3.78 -5.04
C LYS A 85 12.29 4.87 -5.81
N ASN A 86 12.46 6.06 -5.23
CA ASN A 86 13.26 7.11 -5.84
C ASN A 86 14.73 6.66 -6.03
N LEU A 87 15.31 5.98 -5.03
CA LEU A 87 16.66 5.41 -5.14
C LEU A 87 16.78 4.41 -6.30
N GLN A 88 15.78 3.54 -6.48
CA GLN A 88 15.71 2.62 -7.62
C GLN A 88 15.71 3.39 -8.96
N HIS A 89 14.94 4.48 -9.09
CA HIS A 89 14.90 5.29 -10.31
C HIS A 89 16.23 6.00 -10.63
N LEU A 90 17.05 6.29 -9.62
CA LEU A 90 18.38 6.87 -9.81
C LEU A 90 19.43 5.86 -10.30
N ALA A 91 19.17 4.56 -10.14
CA ALA A 91 20.07 3.51 -10.59
C ALA A 91 20.10 3.40 -12.13
N CYS A 92 21.19 2.88 -12.67
CA CYS A 92 21.27 2.55 -14.09
C CYS A 92 20.13 1.57 -14.47
N PRO A 93 19.46 1.73 -15.63
CA PRO A 93 18.32 0.88 -16.02
C PRO A 93 18.59 -0.63 -15.89
N ALA A 94 19.80 -1.08 -16.26
CA ALA A 94 20.22 -2.48 -16.16
C ALA A 94 20.30 -3.03 -14.72
N HIS A 95 20.27 -2.16 -13.70
CA HIS A 95 20.39 -2.52 -12.28
C HIS A 95 19.11 -2.25 -11.49
N GLN A 96 18.07 -1.66 -12.09
CA GLN A 96 16.84 -1.33 -11.38
C GLN A 96 16.15 -2.59 -10.83
N ASP A 97 16.24 -3.72 -11.53
CA ASP A 97 15.69 -5.01 -11.10
C ASP A 97 16.37 -5.59 -9.85
N LEU A 98 17.54 -5.05 -9.46
CA LEU A 98 18.22 -5.43 -8.21
C LEU A 98 17.53 -4.82 -6.99
N PHE A 99 16.77 -3.73 -7.15
CA PHE A 99 16.06 -3.07 -6.06
C PHE A 99 14.70 -3.73 -5.86
N LYS A 100 14.52 -4.40 -4.72
CA LYS A 100 13.30 -5.14 -4.41
C LYS A 100 12.83 -4.83 -3.00
N ILE A 101 11.51 -4.68 -2.84
CA ILE A 101 10.87 -4.69 -1.53
C ILE A 101 10.22 -6.07 -1.38
N LYS A 102 10.69 -6.86 -0.41
CA LYS A 102 10.10 -8.17 -0.08
C LYS A 102 9.48 -8.12 1.31
N MET A 103 8.59 -9.05 1.61
CA MET A 103 8.22 -9.30 3.01
C MET A 103 9.02 -10.45 3.57
N ASP A 104 9.21 -10.43 4.88
CA ASP A 104 9.73 -11.57 5.62
C ASP A 104 8.73 -12.74 5.62
N ALA A 105 9.14 -13.91 6.11
CA ALA A 105 8.31 -15.12 6.09
C ALA A 105 7.01 -14.98 6.90
N SER A 106 7.00 -14.13 7.93
CA SER A 106 5.80 -13.88 8.75
C SER A 106 4.85 -12.84 8.15
N GLN A 107 5.23 -12.19 7.04
CA GLN A 107 4.51 -11.05 6.46
C GLN A 107 4.24 -9.92 7.46
N THR A 108 5.21 -9.61 8.32
CA THR A 108 5.10 -8.51 9.28
C THR A 108 6.08 -7.37 8.99
N GLN A 109 7.14 -7.64 8.22
CA GLN A 109 8.18 -6.68 7.89
C GLN A 109 8.42 -6.59 6.39
N PHE A 110 8.53 -5.36 5.90
CA PHE A 110 9.06 -5.08 4.58
C PHE A 110 10.58 -4.93 4.66
N LEU A 111 11.28 -5.64 3.78
CA LEU A 111 12.72 -5.67 3.64
C LEU A 111 13.10 -4.93 2.36
N PHE A 112 13.82 -3.83 2.51
CA PHE A 112 14.32 -3.02 1.39
C PHE A 112 15.65 -3.62 0.93
N MET A 113 15.68 -4.24 -0.25
CA MET A 113 16.81 -5.04 -0.74
C MET A 113 17.46 -4.45 -1.97
N VAL A 114 18.80 -4.39 -1.99
CA VAL A 114 19.60 -4.13 -3.19
C VAL A 114 20.42 -5.39 -3.48
N GLY A 115 20.06 -6.10 -4.55
CA GLY A 115 20.50 -7.47 -4.79
C GLY A 115 20.01 -8.38 -3.66
N ASP A 116 20.94 -9.00 -2.95
CA ASP A 116 20.65 -9.88 -1.80
C ASP A 116 20.86 -9.19 -0.45
N THR A 117 21.22 -7.89 -0.44
CA THR A 117 21.50 -7.15 0.80
C THR A 117 20.27 -6.39 1.26
N VAL A 118 19.82 -6.65 2.49
CA VAL A 118 18.80 -5.83 3.17
C VAL A 118 19.46 -4.55 3.68
N ILE A 119 19.02 -3.39 3.18
CA ILE A 119 19.58 -2.08 3.54
C ILE A 119 18.75 -1.34 4.59
N SER A 120 17.47 -1.70 4.74
CA SER A 120 16.55 -1.17 5.73
C SER A 120 15.36 -2.12 5.88
N GLN A 121 14.56 -1.93 6.93
CA GLN A 121 13.34 -2.68 7.16
C GLN A 121 12.31 -1.82 7.89
N SER A 122 11.03 -2.12 7.66
CA SER A 122 9.90 -1.43 8.31
C SER A 122 8.81 -2.44 8.66
N ARG A 123 8.24 -2.34 9.86
CA ARG A 123 7.08 -3.16 10.23
C ARG A 123 5.85 -2.63 9.51
N ILE A 124 4.95 -3.52 9.10
CA ILE A 124 3.70 -3.12 8.44
C ILE A 124 2.84 -2.23 9.35
N GLN A 125 2.86 -2.46 10.67
CA GLN A 125 2.14 -1.63 11.63
C GLN A 125 2.66 -0.19 11.67
N ASP A 126 3.96 0.02 11.53
CA ASP A 126 4.55 1.36 11.56
C ASP A 126 4.20 2.13 10.27
N ILE A 127 4.26 1.46 9.11
CA ILE A 127 3.84 2.02 7.82
C ILE A 127 2.37 2.42 7.85
N LEU A 128 1.51 1.57 8.42
CA LEU A 128 0.08 1.83 8.55
C LEU A 128 -0.26 2.74 9.74
N ASN A 129 0.72 3.23 10.50
CA ASN A 129 0.51 4.04 11.69
C ASN A 129 -0.54 3.43 12.67
N LEU A 130 -0.32 2.17 13.04
CA LEU A 130 -1.18 1.38 13.92
C LEU A 130 -0.55 1.20 15.30
N SER A 131 -1.36 0.80 16.28
CA SER A 131 -0.85 0.25 17.54
C SER A 131 -0.35 -1.20 17.36
N ASP A 132 0.62 -1.62 18.17
CA ASP A 132 1.34 -2.90 18.00
C ASP A 132 0.43 -4.15 18.10
N ASN A 133 -0.75 -4.02 18.71
CA ASN A 133 -1.65 -5.14 19.00
C ASN A 133 -2.62 -5.45 17.85
N VAL A 134 -2.60 -4.67 16.77
CA VAL A 134 -3.54 -4.84 15.66
C VAL A 134 -3.09 -5.99 14.76
N VAL A 135 -4.01 -6.92 14.52
CA VAL A 135 -3.80 -7.99 13.54
C VAL A 135 -3.91 -7.41 12.14
N VAL A 136 -2.89 -7.67 11.33
CA VAL A 136 -2.85 -7.31 9.92
C VAL A 136 -3.02 -8.59 9.11
N GLU A 137 -4.08 -8.67 8.32
CA GLU A 137 -4.33 -9.83 7.47
C GLU A 137 -3.25 -9.96 6.39
N SER A 138 -2.90 -11.20 6.03
CA SER A 138 -1.84 -11.48 5.06
C SER A 138 -2.28 -11.13 3.64
N MET A 139 -1.41 -10.48 2.87
CA MET A 139 -1.67 -10.13 1.48
C MET A 139 -1.03 -11.15 0.52
N ASN A 140 -1.73 -11.41 -0.58
CA ASN A 140 -1.13 -12.10 -1.72
C ASN A 140 -0.13 -11.18 -2.47
N ASN A 141 0.54 -11.71 -3.49
CA ASN A 141 1.58 -10.95 -4.21
C ASN A 141 1.04 -9.72 -4.96
N GLU A 142 -0.14 -9.82 -5.56
CA GLU A 142 -0.77 -8.75 -6.34
C GLU A 142 -1.30 -7.64 -5.42
N GLU A 143 -1.98 -8.02 -4.33
CA GLU A 143 -2.42 -7.12 -3.27
C GLU A 143 -1.25 -6.36 -2.65
N ARG A 144 -0.13 -7.07 -2.38
CA ARG A 144 1.08 -6.44 -1.84
C ARG A 144 1.73 -5.47 -2.83
N GLN A 145 1.70 -5.76 -4.12
CA GLN A 145 2.20 -4.83 -5.14
C GLN A 145 1.35 -3.56 -5.17
N LEU A 146 0.02 -3.69 -5.16
CA LEU A 146 -0.89 -2.55 -5.11
C LEU A 146 -0.72 -1.75 -3.80
N PHE A 147 -0.60 -2.42 -2.65
CA PHE A 147 -0.30 -1.78 -1.36
C PHE A 147 0.95 -0.91 -1.43
N LEU A 148 2.05 -1.44 -1.99
CA LEU A 148 3.30 -0.69 -2.11
C LEU A 148 3.19 0.50 -3.09
N GLN A 149 2.42 0.37 -4.17
CA GLN A 149 2.14 1.49 -5.09
C GLN A 149 1.36 2.61 -4.39
N ILE A 150 0.34 2.27 -3.60
CA ILE A 150 -0.42 3.26 -2.81
C ILE A 150 0.50 3.94 -1.80
N CYS A 151 1.34 3.18 -1.07
CA CYS A 151 2.31 3.75 -0.15
C CYS A 151 3.32 4.68 -0.84
N GLU A 152 3.77 4.34 -2.05
CA GLU A 152 4.68 5.20 -2.83
C GLU A 152 4.03 6.56 -3.16
N ILE A 153 2.77 6.57 -3.58
CA ILE A 153 2.03 7.81 -3.87
C ILE A 153 1.76 8.62 -2.60
N ILE A 154 1.34 7.97 -1.50
CA ILE A 154 1.17 8.64 -0.20
C ILE A 154 2.50 9.27 0.25
N GLY A 155 3.59 8.50 0.23
CA GLY A 155 4.91 8.96 0.63
C GLY A 155 5.42 10.11 -0.25
N SER A 156 5.18 10.06 -1.56
CA SER A 156 5.52 11.15 -2.49
C SER A 156 4.76 12.43 -2.16
N ASN A 157 3.44 12.34 -1.94
CA ASN A 157 2.61 13.49 -1.61
C ASN A 157 3.01 14.12 -0.28
N ILE A 158 3.30 13.30 0.75
CA ILE A 158 3.76 13.81 2.05
C ILE A 158 5.15 14.48 1.92
N ALA A 159 6.04 13.93 1.09
CA ALA A 159 7.39 14.46 0.94
C ALA A 159 7.47 15.78 0.14
N TRP A 160 6.68 15.90 -0.93
CA TRP A 160 6.75 17.04 -1.84
C TRP A 160 5.65 18.08 -1.65
N HIS A 161 4.54 17.68 -1.01
CA HIS A 161 3.35 18.51 -0.84
C HIS A 161 2.88 18.52 0.62
N PRO A 162 3.73 18.97 1.58
CA PRO A 162 3.36 19.02 3.00
C PRO A 162 2.11 19.88 3.27
N GLU A 163 1.81 20.84 2.39
CA GLU A 163 0.60 21.66 2.43
C GLU A 163 -0.70 20.84 2.38
N LEU A 164 -0.69 19.65 1.76
CA LEU A 164 -1.86 18.77 1.70
C LEU A 164 -2.25 18.27 3.09
N LEU A 165 -1.25 17.90 3.89
CA LEU A 165 -1.47 17.43 5.26
C LEU A 165 -1.80 18.59 6.20
N GLN A 166 -1.18 19.76 6.00
CA GLN A 166 -1.51 20.99 6.74
C GLN A 166 -2.97 21.42 6.52
N ALA A 167 -3.51 21.22 5.31
CA ALA A 167 -4.91 21.49 5.02
C ALA A 167 -5.85 20.49 5.72
N SER A 168 -5.70 19.20 5.42
CA SER A 168 -6.40 18.10 6.11
C SER A 168 -5.97 16.73 5.57
N VAL A 169 -6.16 15.68 6.38
CA VAL A 169 -6.01 14.28 5.91
C VAL A 169 -6.94 13.98 4.72
N SER A 170 -8.13 14.58 4.69
CA SER A 170 -9.06 14.41 3.55
C SER A 170 -8.53 15.01 2.25
N THR A 171 -7.74 16.08 2.32
CA THR A 171 -7.11 16.69 1.14
C THR A 171 -6.01 15.79 0.60
N LEU A 172 -5.11 15.28 1.46
CA LEU A 172 -4.13 14.27 1.09
C LEU A 172 -4.79 13.04 0.48
N ARG A 173 -5.85 12.53 1.12
CA ARG A 173 -6.59 11.34 0.65
C ARG A 173 -7.14 11.55 -0.74
N LYS A 174 -7.75 12.70 -1.01
CA LYS A 174 -8.31 13.04 -2.32
C LYS A 174 -7.24 13.01 -3.42
N GLU A 175 -6.05 13.58 -3.17
CA GLU A 175 -4.96 13.52 -4.14
C GLU A 175 -4.49 12.09 -4.42
N VAL A 176 -4.53 11.21 -3.42
CA VAL A 176 -4.19 9.79 -3.57
C VAL A 176 -5.28 9.03 -4.32
N THR A 177 -6.56 9.20 -3.94
CA THR A 177 -7.69 8.44 -4.51
C THR A 177 -8.10 8.93 -5.90
N SER A 178 -7.86 10.21 -6.22
CA SER A 178 -8.04 10.77 -7.57
C SER A 178 -6.83 10.52 -8.50
N ASN A 179 -5.73 9.95 -8.00
CA ASN A 179 -4.54 9.66 -8.82
C ASN A 179 -4.87 8.62 -9.91
N VAL A 180 -4.62 8.96 -11.17
CA VAL A 180 -4.97 8.13 -12.34
C VAL A 180 -4.33 6.74 -12.27
N GLN A 181 -3.04 6.66 -11.91
CA GLN A 181 -2.33 5.39 -11.83
C GLN A 181 -2.86 4.50 -10.71
N ILE A 182 -3.22 5.09 -9.56
CA ILE A 182 -3.84 4.34 -8.46
C ILE A 182 -5.24 3.86 -8.85
N LYS A 183 -6.04 4.71 -9.51
CA LYS A 183 -7.35 4.29 -10.02
C LYS A 183 -7.22 3.11 -10.99
N GLU A 184 -6.34 3.21 -11.98
CA GLU A 184 -6.08 2.14 -12.94
C GLU A 184 -5.59 0.85 -12.26
N ALA A 185 -4.67 0.96 -11.29
CA ALA A 185 -4.14 -0.21 -10.59
C ALA A 185 -5.19 -0.88 -9.69
N VAL A 186 -6.02 -0.11 -8.97
CA VAL A 186 -7.09 -0.64 -8.12
C VAL A 186 -8.16 -1.32 -8.98
N TYR A 187 -8.64 -0.67 -10.04
CA TYR A 187 -9.63 -1.28 -10.94
C TYR A 187 -9.05 -2.48 -11.69
N GLY A 188 -7.80 -2.40 -12.16
CA GLY A 188 -7.12 -3.51 -12.83
C GLY A 188 -6.99 -4.77 -11.96
N LEU A 189 -6.88 -4.62 -10.64
CA LEU A 189 -6.85 -5.74 -9.71
C LEU A 189 -8.26 -6.22 -9.31
N VAL A 190 -9.17 -5.29 -9.01
CA VAL A 190 -10.43 -5.59 -8.30
C VAL A 190 -11.62 -5.72 -9.25
N ARG A 191 -11.63 -4.99 -10.37
CA ARG A 191 -12.69 -5.01 -11.40
C ARG A 191 -12.10 -4.81 -12.80
N PRO A 192 -11.30 -5.76 -13.32
CA PRO A 192 -10.48 -5.55 -14.52
C PRO A 192 -11.27 -5.23 -15.81
N ALA A 193 -12.54 -5.62 -15.88
CA ALA A 193 -13.42 -5.33 -17.01
C ALA A 193 -14.25 -4.05 -16.85
N GLU A 194 -14.24 -3.41 -15.67
CA GLU A 194 -14.95 -2.16 -15.39
C GLU A 194 -13.99 -0.98 -15.46
N ALA A 195 -14.33 0.04 -16.25
CA ALA A 195 -13.52 1.25 -16.32
C ALA A 195 -13.71 2.13 -15.06
N PRO A 196 -12.68 2.87 -14.60
CA PRO A 196 -12.81 3.75 -13.43
C PRO A 196 -13.84 4.89 -13.55
N ASP A 197 -14.31 5.19 -14.76
CA ASP A 197 -15.33 6.18 -15.10
C ASP A 197 -16.67 5.56 -15.54
N HIS A 198 -16.82 4.24 -15.36
CA HIS A 198 -18.07 3.51 -15.62
C HIS A 198 -19.25 4.22 -14.95
N GLN A 199 -20.33 4.45 -15.70
CA GLN A 199 -21.54 5.07 -15.17
C GLN A 199 -22.29 4.09 -14.28
N PHE A 200 -22.83 4.54 -13.15
CA PHE A 200 -23.56 3.61 -12.29
C PHE A 200 -24.86 3.15 -12.95
N VAL A 201 -25.30 1.95 -12.57
CA VAL A 201 -26.59 1.37 -12.98
C VAL A 201 -27.61 1.61 -11.89
N GLU A 202 -28.80 2.09 -12.25
CA GLU A 202 -29.87 2.35 -11.26
C GLU A 202 -30.30 1.05 -10.59
N TRP A 203 -30.50 1.11 -9.26
CA TRP A 203 -30.93 -0.02 -8.46
C TRP A 203 -32.32 -0.50 -8.85
N GLN A 204 -32.44 -1.79 -9.20
CA GLN A 204 -33.70 -2.40 -9.65
C GLN A 204 -34.03 -3.70 -8.89
N SER A 205 -33.24 -4.08 -7.88
CA SER A 205 -33.35 -5.40 -7.26
C SER A 205 -34.48 -5.52 -6.23
N SER A 206 -35.20 -6.64 -6.30
CA SER A 206 -36.10 -7.13 -5.25
C SER A 206 -35.39 -8.13 -4.33
N LEU A 207 -34.36 -7.67 -3.61
CA LEU A 207 -33.74 -8.47 -2.56
C LEU A 207 -34.73 -8.69 -1.42
N SER A 208 -34.83 -9.94 -0.94
CA SER A 208 -35.55 -10.25 0.30
C SER A 208 -34.84 -9.63 1.51
N ASP A 209 -35.56 -9.51 2.63
CA ASP A 209 -34.96 -9.00 3.87
C ASP A 209 -33.85 -9.93 4.40
N ASP A 210 -33.96 -11.24 4.15
CA ASP A 210 -32.91 -12.22 4.47
C ASP A 210 -31.66 -12.01 3.59
N GLU A 211 -31.83 -11.74 2.29
CA GLU A 211 -30.72 -11.43 1.37
C GLU A 211 -30.03 -10.12 1.78
N LYS A 212 -30.79 -9.08 2.12
CA LYS A 212 -30.23 -7.82 2.63
C LYS A 212 -29.47 -8.03 3.94
N SER A 213 -30.05 -8.80 4.87
CA SER A 213 -29.41 -9.14 6.14
C SER A 213 -28.08 -9.88 5.92
N MET A 214 -28.03 -10.83 4.99
CA MET A 214 -26.81 -11.54 4.63
C MET A 214 -25.71 -10.60 4.12
N LEU A 215 -26.09 -9.57 3.35
CA LEU A 215 -25.15 -8.57 2.83
C LEU A 215 -24.69 -7.54 3.86
N THR A 216 -25.32 -7.40 5.03
CA THR A 216 -24.92 -6.36 6.00
C THR A 216 -23.44 -6.44 6.42
N CYS A 217 -22.87 -7.65 6.47
CA CYS A 217 -21.48 -7.85 6.86
C CYS A 217 -20.45 -7.30 5.88
N ILE A 218 -20.83 -7.02 4.62
CA ILE A 218 -19.90 -6.43 3.66
C ILE A 218 -19.79 -4.91 3.78
N ASN A 219 -20.59 -4.27 4.64
CA ASN A 219 -20.59 -2.83 4.86
C ASN A 219 -21.00 -2.45 6.31
N ALA A 220 -20.15 -2.78 7.27
CA ALA A 220 -20.26 -2.36 8.68
C ALA A 220 -21.62 -2.67 9.35
N GLY A 221 -22.23 -3.80 9.01
CA GLY A 221 -23.50 -4.23 9.59
C GLY A 221 -24.73 -3.48 9.06
N SER A 222 -24.57 -2.67 8.01
CA SER A 222 -25.64 -1.92 7.38
C SER A 222 -25.90 -2.42 5.96
N PHE A 223 -27.13 -2.20 5.48
CA PHE A 223 -27.48 -2.41 4.07
C PHE A 223 -27.94 -1.08 3.48
N ASP A 224 -27.19 -0.59 2.50
CA ASP A 224 -27.55 0.58 1.71
C ASP A 224 -27.09 0.37 0.25
N PRO A 225 -28.02 0.27 -0.72
CA PRO A 225 -27.68 -0.04 -2.10
C PRO A 225 -26.70 0.94 -2.73
N ILE A 226 -26.61 2.20 -2.26
CA ILE A 226 -25.67 3.18 -2.84
C ILE A 226 -24.23 3.02 -2.34
N THR A 227 -23.97 2.23 -1.29
CA THR A 227 -22.63 2.05 -0.69
C THR A 227 -22.21 0.60 -0.51
N GLN A 228 -23.14 -0.36 -0.61
CA GLN A 228 -22.92 -1.75 -0.20
C GLN A 228 -21.74 -2.44 -0.90
N PHE A 229 -21.45 -2.06 -2.15
CA PHE A 229 -20.56 -2.80 -3.04
C PHE A 229 -19.22 -2.09 -3.27
N CYS A 230 -18.95 -0.98 -2.58
CA CYS A 230 -17.71 -0.19 -2.75
C CYS A 230 -16.42 -0.97 -2.42
N LYS A 231 -16.52 -2.07 -1.65
CA LYS A 231 -15.41 -2.98 -1.32
C LYS A 231 -15.41 -4.26 -2.14
N ILE A 232 -16.39 -4.47 -3.03
CA ILE A 232 -16.56 -5.72 -3.77
C ILE A 232 -15.92 -5.61 -5.16
N GLY A 233 -15.07 -6.58 -5.46
CA GLY A 233 -14.49 -6.83 -6.76
C GLY A 233 -15.13 -8.03 -7.46
N TYR A 234 -14.94 -8.10 -8.77
CA TYR A 234 -15.45 -9.15 -9.61
C TYR A 234 -14.68 -9.24 -10.93
N GLN A 235 -14.54 -10.46 -11.44
CA GLN A 235 -13.95 -10.74 -12.75
C GLN A 235 -14.61 -11.96 -13.38
N GLU A 236 -14.73 -11.96 -14.70
CA GLU A 236 -15.26 -13.10 -15.45
C GLU A 236 -14.12 -14.00 -15.93
N VAL A 237 -14.18 -15.28 -15.56
CA VAL A 237 -13.22 -16.31 -15.99
C VAL A 237 -14.01 -17.47 -16.57
N GLN A 238 -13.82 -17.75 -17.86
CA GLN A 238 -14.51 -18.85 -18.57
C GLN A 238 -16.05 -18.78 -18.51
N GLY A 239 -16.61 -17.57 -18.38
CA GLY A 239 -18.06 -17.34 -18.33
C GLY A 239 -18.67 -17.42 -16.93
N GLU A 240 -17.89 -17.70 -15.90
CA GLU A 240 -18.30 -17.59 -14.49
C GLU A 240 -17.73 -16.31 -13.88
N VAL A 241 -18.53 -15.63 -13.05
CA VAL A 241 -18.09 -14.44 -12.31
C VAL A 241 -17.52 -14.86 -10.96
N ALA A 242 -16.29 -14.44 -10.68
CA ALA A 242 -15.63 -14.65 -9.40
C ALA A 242 -15.61 -13.33 -8.62
N PHE A 243 -16.24 -13.31 -7.45
CA PHE A 243 -16.24 -12.16 -6.55
C PHE A 243 -15.08 -12.20 -5.56
N CYS A 244 -14.62 -11.03 -5.14
CA CYS A 244 -13.68 -10.85 -4.05
C CYS A 244 -14.05 -9.61 -3.22
N MET A 245 -13.51 -9.52 -2.02
CA MET A 245 -13.55 -8.28 -1.23
C MET A 245 -12.15 -7.66 -1.23
N MET A 246 -12.08 -6.34 -1.39
CA MET A 246 -10.83 -5.59 -1.31
C MET A 246 -10.14 -5.87 0.02
N HIS A 247 -8.83 -6.13 -0.03
CA HIS A 247 -8.05 -6.43 1.17
C HIS A 247 -8.13 -5.28 2.20
N PRO A 248 -8.32 -5.57 3.51
CA PRO A 248 -8.53 -4.55 4.53
C PRO A 248 -7.45 -3.47 4.57
N CYS A 249 -6.17 -3.83 4.38
CA CYS A 249 -5.06 -2.86 4.34
C CYS A 249 -5.15 -1.88 3.16
N ILE A 250 -5.67 -2.32 2.02
CA ILE A 250 -5.81 -1.48 0.83
C ILE A 250 -6.98 -0.52 1.05
N SER A 251 -8.13 -1.02 1.51
CA SER A 251 -9.26 -0.17 1.88
C SER A 251 -8.89 0.83 2.97
N TYR A 252 -8.11 0.40 3.96
CA TYR A 252 -7.60 1.25 5.03
C TYR A 252 -6.73 2.39 4.48
N LEU A 253 -5.71 2.08 3.67
CA LEU A 253 -4.81 3.08 3.09
C LEU A 253 -5.55 4.11 2.21
N LEU A 254 -6.52 3.66 1.42
CA LEU A 254 -7.28 4.53 0.53
C LEU A 254 -8.27 5.43 1.27
N HIS A 255 -8.94 4.91 2.31
CA HIS A 255 -10.15 5.56 2.82
C HIS A 255 -10.08 6.04 4.26
N THR A 256 -9.17 5.52 5.08
CA THR A 256 -9.17 5.81 6.54
C THR A 256 -7.81 6.13 7.13
N TYR A 257 -6.71 5.90 6.39
CA TYR A 257 -5.36 6.22 6.85
C TYR A 257 -5.22 7.67 7.33
N SER A 258 -4.54 7.83 8.46
CA SER A 258 -4.12 9.10 9.04
C SER A 258 -2.67 8.99 9.50
N PRO A 259 -1.78 9.90 9.08
CA PRO A 259 -0.37 9.87 9.46
C PRO A 259 -0.11 10.48 10.85
N PHE A 260 -1.10 11.09 11.50
CA PHE A 260 -0.92 11.71 12.82
C PHE A 260 -0.68 10.66 13.92
N ALA A 261 0.35 10.84 14.73
CA ALA A 261 0.79 9.85 15.71
C ALA A 261 -0.26 9.58 16.80
N GLU A 262 -1.05 10.58 17.18
CA GLU A 262 -2.15 10.44 18.15
C GLU A 262 -3.33 9.60 17.62
N PHE A 263 -3.43 9.41 16.30
CA PHE A 263 -4.51 8.66 15.66
C PHE A 263 -4.25 7.14 15.61
N LYS A 264 -3.16 6.63 16.19
CA LYS A 264 -2.83 5.19 16.15
C LYS A 264 -3.96 4.27 16.61
N GLU A 265 -4.66 4.61 17.70
CA GLU A 265 -5.78 3.81 18.20
C GLU A 265 -7.05 3.96 17.33
N THR A 266 -7.28 5.13 16.75
CA THR A 266 -8.39 5.34 15.80
C THR A 266 -8.15 4.56 14.51
N ASN A 267 -6.93 4.60 13.97
CA ASN A 267 -6.49 3.81 12.82
C ASN A 267 -6.65 2.31 13.08
N ALA A 268 -6.25 1.85 14.27
CA ALA A 268 -6.45 0.48 14.74
C ALA A 268 -7.93 0.07 14.74
N GLY A 269 -8.81 0.96 15.22
CA GLY A 269 -10.27 0.76 15.19
C GLY A 269 -10.80 0.54 13.78
N PHE A 270 -10.44 1.41 12.84
CA PHE A 270 -10.86 1.28 11.44
C PHE A 270 -10.37 -0.01 10.79
N LEU A 271 -9.11 -0.38 10.97
CA LEU A 271 -8.59 -1.63 10.40
C LEU A 271 -9.27 -2.85 11.02
N LYS A 272 -9.60 -2.82 12.31
CA LYS A 272 -10.32 -3.90 12.99
C LYS A 272 -11.73 -4.08 12.42
N GLU A 273 -12.46 -3.00 12.14
CA GLU A 273 -13.76 -3.05 11.49
C GLU A 273 -13.66 -3.61 10.06
N LEU A 274 -12.69 -3.13 9.26
CA LEU A 274 -12.44 -3.65 7.91
C LEU A 274 -12.06 -5.14 7.92
N ASN A 275 -11.24 -5.57 8.88
CA ASN A 275 -10.90 -6.98 9.07
C ASN A 275 -12.12 -7.83 9.44
N GLN A 276 -13.04 -7.29 10.24
CA GLN A 276 -14.25 -8.00 10.64
C GLN A 276 -15.17 -8.22 9.44
N ASP A 277 -15.44 -7.18 8.66
CA ASP A 277 -16.22 -7.26 7.42
C ASP A 277 -15.59 -8.29 6.44
N TYR A 278 -14.27 -8.24 6.29
CA TYR A 278 -13.54 -9.17 5.43
C TYR A 278 -13.64 -10.62 5.90
N LYS A 279 -13.54 -10.87 7.21
CA LYS A 279 -13.69 -12.22 7.79
C LYS A 279 -15.10 -12.75 7.65
N ASP A 280 -16.10 -11.91 7.90
CA ASP A 280 -17.50 -12.32 7.82
C ASP A 280 -17.93 -12.57 6.36
N TYR A 281 -17.41 -11.77 5.42
CA TYR A 281 -17.54 -12.06 3.99
C TYR A 281 -16.97 -13.43 3.64
N HIS A 282 -15.72 -13.72 4.00
CA HIS A 282 -15.09 -15.01 3.67
C HIS A 282 -15.77 -16.19 4.35
N LYS A 283 -16.27 -16.02 5.57
CA LYS A 283 -17.02 -17.03 6.31
C LYS A 283 -18.34 -17.40 5.62
N ASN A 284 -19.02 -16.42 5.02
CA ASN A 284 -20.33 -16.58 4.38
C ASN A 284 -20.28 -16.48 2.85
N LYS A 285 -19.08 -16.57 2.27
CA LYS A 285 -18.79 -16.23 0.86
C LYS A 285 -19.73 -16.92 -0.12
N VAL A 286 -19.99 -18.21 0.06
CA VAL A 286 -20.87 -19.00 -0.83
C VAL A 286 -22.28 -18.41 -0.92
N PHE A 287 -22.82 -17.93 0.21
CA PHE A 287 -24.17 -17.36 0.24
C PHE A 287 -24.18 -15.91 -0.27
N ILE A 288 -23.16 -15.14 0.09
CA ILE A 288 -23.03 -13.75 -0.36
C ILE A 288 -22.81 -13.71 -1.87
N ASP A 289 -21.89 -14.51 -2.41
CA ASP A 289 -21.56 -14.53 -3.83
C ASP A 289 -22.76 -14.93 -4.70
N ALA A 290 -23.62 -15.84 -4.25
CA ALA A 290 -24.86 -16.18 -4.95
C ALA A 290 -25.82 -14.98 -5.07
N ILE A 291 -25.88 -14.14 -4.03
CA ILE A 291 -26.68 -12.90 -4.05
C ILE A 291 -26.00 -11.85 -4.94
N LEU A 292 -24.67 -11.71 -4.85
CA LEU A 292 -23.90 -10.79 -5.67
C LEU A 292 -24.02 -11.13 -7.16
N GLU A 293 -24.00 -12.41 -7.53
CA GLU A 293 -24.21 -12.87 -8.91
C GLU A 293 -25.58 -12.46 -9.45
N LYS A 294 -26.64 -12.66 -8.65
CA LYS A 294 -28.01 -12.22 -9.01
C LYS A 294 -28.07 -10.71 -9.24
N ILE A 295 -27.41 -9.92 -8.40
CA ILE A 295 -27.36 -8.46 -8.55
C ILE A 295 -26.55 -8.10 -9.80
N TYR A 296 -25.35 -8.65 -9.94
CA TYR A 296 -24.44 -8.42 -11.06
C TYR A 296 -25.11 -8.67 -12.42
N LEU A 297 -25.81 -9.79 -12.56
CA LEU A 297 -26.49 -10.15 -13.81
C LEU A 297 -27.70 -9.26 -14.12
N THR A 298 -28.35 -8.70 -13.10
CA THR A 298 -29.50 -7.79 -13.28
C THR A 298 -29.10 -6.33 -13.44
N HIS A 299 -27.85 -5.96 -13.14
CA HIS A 299 -27.34 -4.59 -13.21
C HIS A 299 -26.20 -4.49 -14.24
N GLU A 300 -26.48 -4.96 -15.46
CA GLU A 300 -25.59 -4.83 -16.62
C GLU A 300 -24.16 -5.33 -16.39
N ARG A 301 -24.00 -6.41 -15.61
CA ARG A 301 -22.69 -6.97 -15.26
C ARG A 301 -21.80 -5.97 -14.51
N SER A 302 -22.41 -5.24 -13.58
CA SER A 302 -21.73 -4.32 -12.67
C SER A 302 -22.35 -4.34 -11.27
N LEU A 303 -21.52 -4.02 -10.26
CA LEU A 303 -21.99 -3.65 -8.92
C LEU A 303 -21.77 -2.16 -8.62
N HIS A 304 -21.35 -1.37 -9.61
CA HIS A 304 -21.40 0.09 -9.53
C HIS A 304 -22.86 0.55 -9.66
N ILE A 305 -23.58 0.41 -8.55
CA ILE A 305 -25.02 0.63 -8.48
C ILE A 305 -25.30 1.97 -7.83
N GLY A 306 -26.31 2.69 -8.29
CA GLY A 306 -26.79 3.92 -7.67
C GLY A 306 -28.29 3.92 -7.45
N GLU A 307 -28.76 4.89 -6.70
CA GLU A 307 -30.18 5.17 -6.48
C GLU A 307 -30.37 6.68 -6.44
N ASN A 308 -31.40 7.20 -7.11
CA ASN A 308 -31.72 8.63 -7.13
C ASN A 308 -30.54 9.52 -7.56
N GLU A 309 -29.93 9.19 -8.71
CA GLU A 309 -28.79 9.92 -9.29
C GLU A 309 -27.50 9.90 -8.45
N CYS A 310 -27.43 9.04 -7.42
CA CYS A 310 -26.30 8.98 -6.49
C CYS A 310 -25.73 7.57 -6.40
N SER A 311 -24.40 7.45 -6.48
CA SER A 311 -23.68 6.22 -6.16
C SER A 311 -22.40 6.50 -5.39
N ARG A 312 -22.04 5.59 -4.49
CA ARG A 312 -20.74 5.50 -3.82
C ARG A 312 -20.18 4.07 -3.90
N ASN A 313 -20.64 3.27 -4.87
CA ASN A 313 -20.18 1.90 -5.11
C ASN A 313 -18.95 1.81 -6.01
N ILE A 314 -18.38 2.95 -6.38
CA ILE A 314 -17.02 3.04 -6.90
C ILE A 314 -16.01 2.51 -5.88
N LEU A 315 -14.86 2.02 -6.37
CA LEU A 315 -13.79 1.51 -5.51
C LEU A 315 -13.03 2.65 -4.81
N LEU A 316 -12.90 3.79 -5.50
CA LEU A 316 -12.22 5.02 -5.07
C LEU A 316 -12.56 6.20 -6.01
N ALA A 317 -12.57 7.42 -5.47
CA ALA A 317 -12.64 8.68 -6.22
C ALA A 317 -11.79 9.77 -5.56
#